data_AF-A0A7X0PCG7-F1
#
_entry.id   AF-A0A7X0PCG7-F1
#
_cell.length_a   1.000
_cell.length_b   1.000
_cell.length_c   1.000
_cell.angle_alpha   90.00
_cell.angle_beta   90.00
_cell.angle_gamma   90.00
#
_symmetry.space_group_name_H-M   'P 1'
#
loop_
_entity.id
_entity.type
_entity.pdbx_description
1 polymer ?
#
loop_
_entity_poly.entity_id
_entity_poly.type
_entity_poly.pdbx_seq_one_letter_code
_entity_poly.pdbx_strand_id
1 'polypeptide(L)'
;MATLGEYARSGQLVFSVYIRDIGSHKIETELPDGKITRTVSQVRFLSPEAAKQSPLRFLRASDSARIFDSLPHEAIRVPGTYTTADLLPKNGTQHMSGLYFKLEDLVLSREERDRFELEHRLTPPGSAPTTKAALRQLLKLCDRFPLVVHAHQYRHASRQKQFDMRDEYDMQDLMNGLLVAQFEDVRDEDVVPYKAGQTSRIDFLLSSDEIGVELKYVRESMSDRTLGTQLLEDINRYRAHPSVKALVFLVYDPDRRIKKPEAMMKDLSGSHNECEVHVLIKN
;
A
#
# COMPACT_ATOMS: atom_id res chain seq x y z
N MET A 1 14.78 0.13 10.85
CA MET A 1 13.44 -0.50 11.02
C MET A 1 13.62 -1.99 10.82
N ALA A 2 13.14 -2.80 11.76
CA ALA A 2 13.29 -4.24 11.65
C ALA A 2 12.33 -4.83 10.60
N THR A 3 12.80 -5.76 9.77
CA THR A 3 11.97 -6.38 8.72
C THR A 3 11.14 -7.53 9.28
N LEU A 4 10.04 -7.90 8.61
CA LEU A 4 9.26 -9.11 8.97
C LEU A 4 10.14 -10.36 9.00
N GLY A 5 11.20 -10.42 8.19
CA GLY A 5 12.18 -11.51 8.20
C GLY A 5 13.08 -11.53 9.45
N GLU A 6 13.35 -10.39 10.08
CA GLU A 6 14.10 -10.32 11.34
C GLU A 6 13.24 -10.74 12.54
N TYR A 7 11.96 -10.36 12.55
CA TYR A 7 10.98 -10.82 13.56
C TYR A 7 10.65 -12.31 13.43
N ALA A 8 10.69 -12.84 12.21
CA ALA A 8 10.58 -14.27 11.95
C ALA A 8 11.73 -15.06 12.59
N ARG A 9 12.97 -14.59 12.41
CA ARG A 9 14.17 -15.22 12.97
C ARG A 9 14.25 -15.12 14.50
N SER A 10 13.69 -14.07 15.09
CA SER A 10 13.63 -13.91 16.56
C SER A 10 12.52 -14.74 17.24
N GLY A 11 11.73 -15.50 16.46
CA GLY A 11 10.62 -16.30 16.98
C GLY A 11 9.41 -15.48 17.41
N GLN A 12 9.33 -14.21 16.99
CA GLN A 12 8.25 -13.30 17.32
C GLN A 12 7.09 -13.38 16.30
N LEU A 13 7.34 -13.87 15.09
CA LEU A 13 6.32 -14.09 14.06
C LEU A 13 6.05 -15.60 13.84
N VAL A 14 4.77 -16.00 13.93
CA VAL A 14 4.32 -17.39 13.71
C VAL A 14 3.80 -17.54 12.28
N PHE A 15 4.33 -18.52 11.52
CA PHE A 15 3.90 -18.79 10.14
C PHE A 15 2.84 -19.89 10.09
N SER A 16 1.80 -19.68 9.28
CA SER A 16 0.74 -20.66 9.05
C SER A 16 0.87 -21.26 7.66
N VAL A 17 1.35 -22.50 7.60
CA VAL A 17 1.37 -23.25 6.35
C VAL A 17 -0.02 -23.82 6.09
N TYR A 18 -0.73 -23.27 5.11
CA TYR A 18 -1.97 -23.86 4.61
C TYR A 18 -1.62 -25.00 3.66
N ILE A 19 -1.74 -26.22 4.15
CA ILE A 19 -1.69 -27.39 3.28
C ILE A 19 -3.05 -27.49 2.55
N ARG A 20 -3.11 -27.06 1.29
CA ARG A 20 -4.05 -27.65 0.34
C ARG A 20 -3.38 -28.92 -0.18
N ASP A 21 -3.97 -30.08 0.13
CA ASP A 21 -3.62 -31.41 -0.38
C ASP A 21 -2.20 -31.51 -0.94
N ILE A 22 -1.21 -31.87 -0.11
CA ILE A 22 0.08 -32.31 -0.65
C ILE A 22 -0.22 -33.62 -1.39
N GLY A 23 -0.31 -33.50 -2.72
CA GLY A 23 -0.56 -34.61 -3.63
C GLY A 23 0.46 -35.73 -3.45
N SER A 24 0.04 -36.92 -3.85
CA SER A 24 0.77 -38.20 -3.79
C SER A 24 2.30 -38.06 -3.95
N HIS A 25 3.05 -38.41 -2.91
CA HIS A 25 4.50 -38.60 -3.02
C HIS A 25 4.83 -40.01 -3.53
N LYS A 26 5.74 -40.09 -4.50
CA LYS A 26 6.32 -41.33 -5.00
C LYS A 26 7.72 -41.47 -4.39
N ILE A 27 7.95 -42.52 -3.61
CA ILE A 27 9.29 -42.87 -3.12
C ILE A 27 9.71 -44.13 -3.85
N GLU A 28 10.81 -44.04 -4.59
CA GLU A 28 11.49 -45.19 -5.18
C GLU A 28 12.72 -45.48 -4.34
N THR A 29 12.77 -46.68 -3.77
CA THR A 29 13.95 -47.17 -3.04
C THR A 29 14.51 -48.35 -3.82
N GLU A 30 15.76 -48.22 -4.26
CA GLU A 30 16.50 -49.28 -4.91
C GLU A 30 17.26 -50.07 -3.83
N LEU A 31 16.95 -51.36 -3.73
CA LEU A 31 17.64 -52.26 -2.78
C LEU A 31 18.95 -52.77 -3.40
N PRO A 32 19.92 -53.22 -2.59
CA PRO A 32 21.24 -53.66 -3.06
C PRO A 32 21.24 -54.82 -4.07
N ASP A 33 20.10 -55.50 -4.25
CA ASP A 33 19.89 -56.61 -5.19
C ASP A 33 19.26 -56.17 -6.53
N GLY A 34 19.06 -54.87 -6.75
CA GLY A 34 18.50 -54.31 -7.99
C GLY A 34 16.98 -54.40 -8.11
N LYS A 35 16.26 -54.75 -7.03
CA LYS A 35 14.78 -54.71 -7.02
C LYS A 35 14.26 -53.37 -6.52
N ILE A 36 13.42 -52.73 -7.33
CA ILE A 36 12.69 -51.49 -6.98
C ILE A 36 11.40 -51.87 -6.26
N THR A 37 11.21 -51.42 -5.02
CA THR A 37 9.91 -51.54 -4.33
C THR A 37 9.11 -50.25 -4.50
N ARG A 38 7.89 -50.36 -5.06
CA ARG A 38 7.01 -49.22 -5.33
C ARG A 38 5.92 -49.14 -4.28
N THR A 39 5.98 -48.14 -3.40
CA THR A 39 4.88 -47.83 -2.48
C THR A 39 4.16 -46.57 -2.95
N VAL A 40 2.88 -46.71 -3.32
CA VAL A 40 2.02 -45.58 -3.68
C VAL A 40 1.05 -45.36 -2.52
N SER A 41 1.19 -44.25 -1.81
CA SER A 41 0.19 -43.81 -0.83
C SER A 41 -0.76 -42.83 -1.54
N GLN A 42 -1.98 -43.27 -1.83
CA GLN A 42 -3.05 -42.42 -2.35
C GLN A 42 -3.79 -41.76 -1.19
N VAL A 43 -3.91 -40.44 -1.21
CA VAL A 43 -4.83 -39.70 -0.32
C VAL A 43 -5.95 -39.12 -1.18
N ARG A 44 -7.19 -39.29 -0.72
CA ARG A 44 -8.43 -38.88 -1.41
C ARG A 44 -8.69 -37.39 -1.20
N PHE A 45 -8.97 -36.68 -2.30
CA PHE A 45 -9.53 -35.33 -2.28
C PHE A 45 -10.88 -35.29 -1.58
N LEU A 46 -11.09 -34.32 -0.70
CA LEU A 46 -12.41 -34.00 -0.17
C LEU A 46 -12.97 -32.75 -0.86
N SER A 47 -14.29 -32.73 -1.08
CA SER A 47 -14.98 -31.63 -1.79
C SER A 47 -14.85 -30.29 -1.04
N PRO A 48 -15.09 -29.14 -1.71
CA PRO A 48 -15.04 -27.82 -1.10
C PRO A 48 -15.89 -27.64 0.17
N GLU A 49 -16.93 -28.46 0.36
CA GLU A 49 -17.77 -28.45 1.56
C GLU A 49 -17.08 -29.08 2.78
N ALA A 50 -16.15 -30.00 2.58
CA ALA A 50 -15.35 -30.61 3.64
C ALA A 50 -14.21 -29.71 4.16
N ALA A 51 -13.80 -28.69 3.39
CA ALA A 51 -12.81 -27.69 3.82
C ALA A 51 -13.27 -26.86 5.04
N LYS A 52 -14.57 -26.89 5.36
CA LYS A 52 -15.13 -26.23 6.55
C LYS A 52 -14.97 -27.05 7.85
N GLN A 53 -14.45 -28.28 7.82
CA GLN A 53 -14.52 -29.21 8.95
C GLN A 53 -13.19 -29.87 9.39
N SER A 54 -12.00 -29.34 9.07
CA SER A 54 -10.73 -29.86 9.66
C SER A 54 -9.63 -28.80 9.77
N PRO A 55 -8.72 -28.89 10.76
CA PRO A 55 -8.19 -27.71 11.42
C PRO A 55 -6.93 -27.15 10.78
N LEU A 56 -6.96 -25.84 10.60
CA LEU A 56 -5.79 -24.95 10.57
C LEU A 56 -4.78 -25.32 11.66
N ARG A 57 -3.52 -25.57 11.30
CA ARG A 57 -2.45 -25.84 12.26
C ARG A 57 -1.19 -25.04 11.91
N PHE A 58 -1.00 -23.97 12.68
CA PHE A 58 0.18 -23.12 12.78
C PHE A 58 1.44 -23.95 13.06
N LEU A 59 2.59 -23.51 12.54
CA LEU A 59 3.88 -24.02 13.02
C LEU A 59 4.17 -23.42 14.41
N ARG A 60 4.93 -24.12 15.26
CA ARG A 60 5.47 -23.48 16.46
C ARG A 60 6.54 -22.48 16.04
N ALA A 61 6.69 -21.39 16.79
CA ALA A 61 7.74 -20.39 16.54
C ALA A 61 9.14 -21.02 16.39
N SER A 62 9.45 -22.04 17.20
CA SER A 62 10.71 -22.80 17.11
C SER A 62 10.88 -23.59 15.82
N ASP A 63 9.79 -24.10 15.24
CA ASP A 63 9.83 -24.86 13.98
C ASP A 63 9.93 -23.93 12.77
N SER A 64 9.23 -22.79 12.80
CA SER A 64 9.38 -21.73 11.80
C SER A 64 10.79 -21.16 11.77
N ALA A 65 11.38 -20.84 12.93
CA ALA A 65 12.75 -20.32 13.00
C ALA A 65 13.78 -21.27 12.37
N ARG A 66 13.65 -22.57 12.64
CA ARG A 66 14.52 -23.61 12.04
C ARG A 66 14.43 -23.64 10.52
N ILE A 67 13.26 -23.38 9.94
CA ILE A 67 13.07 -23.29 8.48
C ILE A 67 13.67 -21.99 7.94
N PHE A 68 13.62 -20.88 8.68
CA PHE A 68 14.26 -19.62 8.28
C PHE A 68 15.80 -19.67 8.25
N ASP A 69 16.37 -20.48 9.12
CA ASP A 69 17.82 -20.65 9.24
C ASP A 69 18.36 -21.76 8.30
N SER A 70 17.49 -22.44 7.56
CA SER A 70 17.91 -23.47 6.60
C SER A 70 18.60 -22.87 5.37
N LEU A 71 19.46 -23.64 4.73
CA LEU A 71 19.99 -23.25 3.43
C LEU A 71 18.86 -23.19 2.37
N PRO A 72 18.99 -22.38 1.30
CA PRO A 72 17.91 -22.18 0.31
C PRO A 72 17.36 -23.46 -0.37
N HIS A 73 18.10 -24.56 -0.32
CA HIS A 73 17.75 -25.86 -0.91
C HIS A 73 17.46 -26.95 0.14
N GLU A 74 17.56 -26.62 1.42
CA GLU A 74 17.39 -27.55 2.52
C GLU A 74 15.93 -27.62 2.96
N ALA A 75 15.43 -28.83 3.22
CA ALA A 75 14.08 -29.05 3.72
C ALA A 75 14.16 -29.52 5.18
N ILE A 76 13.51 -28.78 6.08
CA ILE A 76 13.49 -29.07 7.51
C ILE A 76 12.28 -29.92 7.85
N ARG A 77 12.53 -31.03 8.53
CA ARG A 77 11.47 -31.89 9.05
C ARG A 77 10.80 -31.26 10.28
N VAL A 78 9.49 -31.07 10.21
CA VAL A 78 8.67 -30.61 11.33
C VAL A 78 7.63 -31.68 11.70
N PRO A 79 7.60 -32.13 12.98
CA PRO A 79 6.57 -33.05 13.46
C PRO A 79 5.21 -32.34 13.57
N GLY A 80 4.23 -32.75 12.77
CA GLY A 80 2.86 -32.26 12.86
C GLY A 80 2.11 -32.93 14.01
N THR A 81 1.43 -32.14 14.85
CA THR A 81 0.34 -32.67 15.69
C THR A 81 -0.99 -32.44 14.98
N TYR A 82 -1.94 -33.34 15.22
CA TYR A 82 -3.35 -33.39 14.83
C TYR A 82 -4.43 -33.23 15.91
N THR A 83 -5.57 -32.58 15.69
CA THR A 83 -6.79 -32.78 16.50
C THR A 83 -7.94 -32.79 15.53
N THR A 84 -8.60 -33.93 15.38
CA THR A 84 -9.86 -34.02 14.65
C THR A 84 -11.02 -33.78 15.60
N ALA A 85 -12.12 -33.20 15.10
CA ALA A 85 -13.32 -32.97 15.91
C ALA A 85 -14.00 -34.29 16.34
N ASP A 86 -13.77 -35.39 15.61
CA ASP A 86 -14.52 -36.64 15.76
C ASP A 86 -13.86 -37.75 16.59
N LEU A 87 -12.86 -37.45 17.43
CA LEU A 87 -12.27 -38.47 18.31
C LEU A 87 -12.16 -37.95 19.75
N LEU A 88 -13.22 -38.19 20.53
CA LEU A 88 -13.13 -38.26 21.99
C LEU A 88 -11.99 -39.23 22.37
N PRO A 89 -11.13 -38.87 23.35
CA PRO A 89 -9.90 -39.58 23.62
C PRO A 89 -10.19 -40.93 24.29
N LYS A 90 -10.32 -41.97 23.48
CA LYS A 90 -10.07 -43.34 23.92
C LYS A 90 -8.79 -43.81 23.26
N ASN A 91 -7.68 -43.49 23.93
CA ASN A 91 -6.34 -44.02 23.76
C ASN A 91 -5.62 -43.69 22.44
N GLY A 92 -4.65 -42.78 22.54
CA GLY A 92 -3.53 -42.70 21.62
C GLY A 92 -3.39 -41.36 20.90
N THR A 93 -2.43 -40.54 21.32
CA THR A 93 -1.87 -39.45 20.50
C THR A 93 -1.27 -40.09 19.25
N GLN A 94 -1.95 -39.99 18.10
CA GLN A 94 -1.37 -40.47 16.85
C GLN A 94 -0.37 -39.44 16.33
N HIS A 95 0.89 -39.84 16.21
CA HIS A 95 1.95 -39.05 15.60
C HIS A 95 1.94 -39.29 14.08
N MET A 96 1.66 -38.25 13.29
CA MET A 96 1.94 -38.31 11.86
C MET A 96 3.45 -38.28 11.61
N SER A 97 3.90 -38.96 10.56
CA SER A 97 5.26 -38.80 10.03
C SER A 97 5.49 -37.33 9.71
N GLY A 98 6.45 -36.70 10.41
CA GLY A 98 6.75 -35.27 10.22
C GLY A 98 6.95 -34.92 8.74
N LEU A 99 6.40 -33.77 8.34
CA LEU A 99 6.48 -33.24 6.99
C LEU A 99 7.78 -32.44 6.83
N TYR A 100 8.30 -32.37 5.60
CA TYR A 100 9.47 -31.56 5.27
C TYR A 100 9.01 -30.23 4.69
N PHE A 101 9.57 -29.14 5.18
CA PHE A 101 9.27 -27.77 4.74
C PHE A 101 10.54 -27.07 4.32
N LYS A 102 10.50 -26.37 3.20
CA LYS A 102 11.50 -25.40 2.79
C LYS A 102 11.04 -23.99 3.18
N LEU A 103 11.95 -23.02 3.07
CA LEU A 103 11.62 -21.60 3.26
C LEU A 103 10.47 -21.13 2.38
N GLU A 104 10.39 -21.62 1.14
CA GLU A 104 9.33 -21.28 0.17
C GLU A 104 7.93 -21.79 0.57
N ASP A 105 7.84 -22.78 1.45
CA ASP A 105 6.57 -23.36 1.92
C ASP A 105 5.95 -22.53 3.05
N LEU A 106 6.69 -21.57 3.63
CA LEU A 106 6.18 -20.71 4.69
C LEU A 106 5.26 -19.63 4.11
N VAL A 107 3.97 -19.83 4.32
CA VAL A 107 2.94 -18.84 4.03
C VAL A 107 2.55 -18.15 5.34
N LEU A 108 2.32 -16.84 5.28
CA LEU A 108 1.72 -16.08 6.38
C LEU A 108 0.28 -15.75 6.00
N SER A 109 -0.69 -16.13 6.85
CA SER A 109 -2.07 -15.74 6.58
C SER A 109 -2.20 -14.22 6.66
N ARG A 110 -3.07 -13.64 5.82
CA ARG A 110 -3.32 -12.19 5.87
C ARG A 110 -3.82 -11.75 7.25
N GLU A 111 -4.64 -12.57 7.90
CA GLU A 111 -5.19 -12.29 9.23
C GLU A 111 -4.13 -12.31 10.34
N GLU A 112 -3.16 -13.24 10.28
CA GLU A 112 -2.04 -13.26 11.23
C GLU A 112 -1.07 -12.12 11.00
N ARG A 113 -0.79 -11.81 9.73
CA ARG A 113 0.02 -10.66 9.35
C ARG A 113 -0.58 -9.38 9.91
N ASP A 114 -1.85 -9.11 9.59
CA ASP A 114 -2.54 -7.88 9.99
C ASP A 114 -2.62 -7.74 11.53
N ARG A 115 -2.82 -8.86 12.25
CA ARG A 115 -2.83 -8.88 13.72
C ARG A 115 -1.45 -8.55 14.31
N PHE A 116 -0.40 -9.18 13.80
CA PHE A 116 0.98 -8.97 14.27
C PHE A 116 1.45 -7.54 13.99
N GLU A 117 1.13 -7.00 12.81
CA GLU A 117 1.43 -5.62 12.42
C GLU A 117 0.74 -4.61 13.34
N LEU A 118 -0.52 -4.85 13.72
CA LEU A 118 -1.25 -4.04 14.70
C LEU A 118 -0.62 -4.10 16.11
N GLU A 119 -0.30 -5.30 16.59
CA GLU A 119 0.27 -5.51 17.92
C GLU A 119 1.64 -4.83 18.08
N HIS A 120 2.48 -4.92 17.05
CA HIS A 120 3.83 -4.40 17.05
C HIS A 120 3.98 -3.03 16.39
N ARG A 121 2.88 -2.39 15.98
CA ARG A 121 2.85 -1.10 15.27
C ARG A 121 3.79 -1.09 14.07
N LEU A 122 3.89 -2.21 13.37
CA LEU A 122 4.64 -2.30 12.13
C LEU A 122 3.75 -1.73 11.03
N THR A 123 4.27 -0.79 10.25
CA THR A 123 3.63 -0.34 9.02
C THR A 123 4.03 -1.32 7.91
N PRO A 124 3.09 -2.11 7.35
CA PRO A 124 3.37 -2.96 6.21
C PRO A 124 3.96 -2.13 5.06
N PRO A 125 4.99 -2.63 4.35
CA PRO A 125 5.31 -2.12 3.03
C PRO A 125 4.10 -2.42 2.13
N GLY A 126 3.25 -1.42 1.89
CA GLY A 126 2.04 -1.54 1.07
C GLY A 126 0.69 -1.51 1.79
N SER A 127 0.63 -1.12 3.08
CA SER A 127 -0.64 -0.74 3.73
C SER A 127 -0.84 0.77 3.90
N ALA A 128 -0.04 1.58 3.21
CA ALA A 128 -0.54 2.88 2.82
C ALA A 128 -1.85 2.64 2.05
N PRO A 129 -2.88 3.51 2.17
CA PRO A 129 -3.96 3.52 1.20
C PRO A 129 -3.31 3.44 -0.19
N THR A 130 -3.63 2.41 -0.98
CA THR A 130 -3.12 2.29 -2.38
C THR A 130 -3.15 3.67 -3.02
N THR A 131 -2.14 4.09 -3.78
CA THR A 131 -2.09 5.44 -4.39
C THR A 131 -3.46 5.89 -4.92
N LYS A 132 -4.26 4.98 -5.50
CA LYS A 132 -5.66 5.21 -5.92
C LYS A 132 -6.64 5.60 -4.80
N ALA A 133 -6.58 4.98 -3.63
CA ALA A 133 -7.41 5.33 -2.48
C ALA A 133 -7.00 6.70 -1.88
N ALA A 134 -5.71 6.94 -1.70
CA ALA A 134 -5.18 8.23 -1.25
C ALA A 134 -5.55 9.35 -2.24
N LEU A 135 -5.36 9.10 -3.53
CA LEU A 135 -5.76 9.97 -4.63
C LEU A 135 -7.25 10.29 -4.59
N ARG A 136 -8.13 9.30 -4.40
CA ARG A 136 -9.58 9.57 -4.26
C ARG A 136 -9.90 10.46 -3.07
N GLN A 137 -9.18 10.31 -1.94
CA GLN A 137 -9.36 11.17 -0.78
C GLN A 137 -8.88 12.60 -1.08
N LEU A 138 -7.72 12.73 -1.71
CA LEU A 138 -7.14 14.01 -2.11
C LEU A 138 -8.04 14.74 -3.11
N LEU A 139 -8.51 14.08 -4.17
CA LEU A 139 -9.41 14.68 -5.16
C LEU A 139 -10.70 15.18 -4.49
N LYS A 140 -11.25 14.41 -3.55
CA LYS A 140 -12.41 14.84 -2.77
C LYS A 140 -12.11 16.03 -1.86
N LEU A 141 -10.91 16.11 -1.29
CA LEU A 141 -10.45 17.25 -0.50
C LEU A 141 -10.34 18.50 -1.38
N CYS A 142 -9.68 18.39 -2.55
CA CYS A 142 -9.58 19.44 -3.56
C CYS A 142 -10.96 19.93 -4.04
N ASP A 143 -11.90 19.02 -4.29
CA ASP A 143 -13.28 19.36 -4.66
C ASP A 143 -14.01 20.17 -3.58
N ARG A 144 -13.68 19.95 -2.31
CA ARG A 144 -14.28 20.62 -1.16
C ARG A 144 -13.50 21.81 -0.65
N PHE A 145 -12.33 22.08 -1.22
CA PHE A 145 -11.46 23.18 -0.82
C PHE A 145 -12.20 24.53 -0.78
N PRO A 146 -13.03 24.93 -1.77
CA PRO A 146 -13.78 26.19 -1.70
C PRO A 146 -14.73 26.28 -0.50
N LEU A 147 -15.27 25.15 -0.02
CA LEU A 147 -16.14 25.13 1.16
C LEU A 147 -15.36 25.45 2.43
N VAL A 148 -14.10 25.00 2.52
CA VAL A 148 -13.20 25.34 3.62
C VAL A 148 -12.89 26.83 3.59
N VAL A 149 -12.50 27.36 2.43
CA VAL A 149 -12.26 28.81 2.25
C VAL A 149 -13.49 29.64 2.67
N HIS A 150 -14.67 29.26 2.20
CA HIS A 150 -15.93 29.91 2.55
C HIS A 150 -16.22 29.86 4.06
N ALA A 151 -15.95 28.73 4.73
CA ALA A 151 -16.14 28.61 6.18
C ALA A 151 -15.24 29.57 6.99
N HIS A 152 -14.07 29.94 6.46
CA HIS A 152 -13.21 30.95 7.08
C HIS A 152 -13.67 32.40 6.81
N GLN A 153 -14.41 32.64 5.72
CA GLN A 153 -14.97 33.95 5.38
C GLN A 153 -16.22 34.30 6.19
N TYR A 154 -17.10 33.33 6.46
CA TYR A 154 -18.39 33.54 7.14
C TYR A 154 -18.39 32.99 8.56
N ARG A 155 -17.83 33.78 9.49
CA ARG A 155 -17.69 33.37 10.89
C ARG A 155 -18.92 33.70 11.72
N HIS A 156 -19.21 32.85 12.70
CA HIS A 156 -20.27 33.10 13.69
C HIS A 156 -20.10 34.45 14.39
N ALA A 157 -21.24 35.09 14.67
CA ALA A 157 -21.34 36.35 15.40
C ALA A 157 -20.53 37.50 14.78
N SER A 158 -20.41 37.54 13.45
CA SER A 158 -19.70 38.59 12.70
C SER A 158 -18.27 38.81 13.19
N ARG A 159 -17.62 37.74 13.69
CA ARG A 159 -16.25 37.79 14.17
C ARG A 159 -15.31 38.19 13.03
N GLN A 160 -14.24 38.91 13.38
CA GLN A 160 -13.21 39.29 12.42
C GLN A 160 -12.64 38.07 11.69
N LYS A 161 -12.39 38.24 10.39
CA LYS A 161 -11.71 37.24 9.56
C LYS A 161 -10.34 36.97 10.16
N GLN A 162 -10.04 35.71 10.44
CA GLN A 162 -8.73 35.29 10.96
C GLN A 162 -7.79 34.82 9.85
N PHE A 163 -8.35 34.54 8.68
CA PHE A 163 -7.63 34.03 7.53
C PHE A 163 -8.22 34.68 6.28
N ASP A 164 -7.39 35.34 5.48
CA ASP A 164 -7.78 36.04 4.25
C ASP A 164 -6.91 35.50 3.11
N MET A 165 -7.52 34.74 2.20
CA MET A 165 -6.80 34.12 1.10
C MET A 165 -6.63 35.11 -0.04
N ARG A 166 -5.41 35.59 -0.25
CA ARG A 166 -5.10 36.65 -1.22
C ARG A 166 -4.21 36.16 -2.36
N ASP A 167 -3.41 35.14 -2.11
CA ASP A 167 -2.47 34.59 -3.08
C ASP A 167 -2.22 33.08 -2.92
N GLU A 168 -1.24 32.59 -3.67
CA GLU A 168 -0.83 31.19 -3.71
C GLU A 168 -0.22 30.72 -2.39
N TYR A 169 0.45 31.60 -1.63
CA TYR A 169 1.05 31.26 -0.34
C TYR A 169 -0.03 31.07 0.72
N ASP A 170 -1.03 31.97 0.79
CA ASP A 170 -2.17 31.76 1.68
C ASP A 170 -2.88 30.43 1.34
N MET A 171 -3.06 30.13 0.05
CA MET A 171 -3.63 28.87 -0.40
C MET A 171 -2.81 27.64 0.04
N GLN A 172 -1.48 27.72 -0.05
CA GLN A 172 -0.54 26.68 0.40
C GLN A 172 -0.64 26.45 1.91
N ASP A 173 -0.66 27.51 2.73
CA ASP A 173 -0.77 27.38 4.19
C ASP A 173 -2.05 26.65 4.61
N LEU A 174 -3.20 27.02 4.01
CA LEU A 174 -4.47 26.36 4.31
C LEU A 174 -4.47 24.89 3.85
N MET A 175 -3.97 24.63 2.64
CA MET A 175 -3.93 23.27 2.11
C MET A 175 -2.98 22.39 2.92
N ASN A 176 -1.81 22.89 3.34
CA ASN A 176 -0.87 22.15 4.17
C ASN A 176 -1.55 21.63 5.45
N GLY A 177 -2.31 22.50 6.15
CA GLY A 177 -3.06 22.10 7.33
C GLY A 177 -4.09 21.00 7.08
N LEU A 178 -4.75 21.02 5.91
CA LEU A 178 -5.69 19.97 5.51
C LEU A 178 -4.98 18.66 5.14
N LEU A 179 -3.83 18.75 4.47
CA LEU A 179 -3.04 17.59 4.06
C LEU A 179 -2.44 16.88 5.28
N VAL A 180 -1.79 17.61 6.19
CA VAL A 180 -1.20 17.05 7.42
C VAL A 180 -2.27 16.43 8.33
N ALA A 181 -3.49 16.95 8.30
CA ALA A 181 -4.61 16.35 9.03
C ALA A 181 -5.11 15.02 8.42
N GLN A 182 -4.88 14.79 7.13
CA GLN A 182 -5.45 13.67 6.37
C GLN A 182 -4.40 12.59 5.99
N PHE A 183 -3.13 12.96 5.83
CA PHE A 183 -2.05 12.11 5.31
C PHE A 183 -0.87 12.08 6.30
N GLU A 184 -0.17 10.94 6.35
CA GLU A 184 0.85 10.66 7.38
C GLU A 184 2.25 11.21 7.03
N ASP A 185 2.64 11.19 5.75
CA ASP A 185 3.95 11.66 5.27
C ASP A 185 3.76 12.76 4.21
N VAL A 186 3.49 13.98 4.69
CA VAL A 186 3.41 15.20 3.89
C VAL A 186 4.76 15.92 4.00
N ARG A 187 5.40 16.15 2.85
CA ARG A 187 6.64 16.93 2.76
C ARG A 187 6.37 18.23 2.02
N ASP A 188 6.75 19.32 2.63
CA ASP A 188 6.76 20.65 2.04
C ASP A 188 7.98 20.83 1.12
N GLU A 189 7.76 21.41 -0.05
CA GLU A 189 8.83 21.88 -0.94
C GLU A 189 9.89 20.81 -1.33
N ASP A 190 9.48 19.59 -1.68
CA ASP A 190 10.46 18.53 -2.02
C ASP A 190 11.17 18.83 -3.36
N VAL A 191 12.48 18.58 -3.39
CA VAL A 191 13.34 18.94 -4.53
C VAL A 191 13.19 17.92 -5.65
N VAL A 192 12.72 18.38 -6.80
CA VAL A 192 12.60 17.55 -8.00
C VAL A 192 13.99 17.36 -8.61
N PRO A 193 14.44 16.10 -8.88
CA PRO A 193 15.75 15.84 -9.44
C PRO A 193 16.00 16.60 -10.74
N TYR A 194 17.19 17.17 -10.85
CA TYR A 194 17.66 18.10 -11.87
C TYR A 194 17.33 17.68 -13.32
N LYS A 195 16.59 18.54 -14.03
CA LYS A 195 16.55 18.55 -15.50
C LYS A 195 16.84 19.96 -16.00
N ALA A 196 17.86 20.07 -16.85
CA ALA A 196 18.20 21.29 -17.60
C ALA A 196 18.56 22.56 -16.79
N GLY A 197 19.27 22.45 -15.66
CA GLY A 197 19.88 23.62 -15.02
C GLY A 197 19.09 24.31 -13.92
N GLN A 198 17.86 23.88 -13.65
CA GLN A 198 17.03 24.49 -12.61
C GLN A 198 16.51 23.45 -11.62
N THR A 199 16.78 23.66 -10.34
CA THR A 199 16.10 22.97 -9.24
C THR A 199 14.71 23.56 -9.09
N SER A 200 13.69 22.72 -9.21
CA SER A 200 12.31 23.11 -8.92
C SER A 200 11.82 22.32 -7.73
N ARG A 201 10.90 22.92 -6.98
CA ARG A 201 10.23 22.28 -5.86
C ARG A 201 8.78 22.13 -6.23
N ILE A 202 8.23 20.96 -5.94
CA ILE A 202 6.79 20.76 -5.94
C ILE A 202 6.24 21.27 -4.61
N ASP A 203 5.06 21.87 -4.59
CA ASP A 203 4.53 22.47 -3.36
C ASP A 203 4.43 21.43 -2.22
N PHE A 204 3.85 20.26 -2.51
CA PHE A 204 3.78 19.16 -1.56
C PHE A 204 4.04 17.80 -2.18
N LEU A 205 4.70 16.92 -1.43
CA LEU A 205 4.83 15.50 -1.74
C LEU A 205 4.18 14.66 -0.64
N LEU A 206 3.16 13.89 -1.01
CA LEU A 206 2.59 12.82 -0.18
C LEU A 206 3.45 11.57 -0.39
N SER A 207 4.59 11.50 0.31
CA SER A 207 5.67 10.57 -0.06
C SER A 207 5.29 9.11 0.14
N SER A 208 4.45 8.79 1.13
CA SER A 208 3.97 7.41 1.35
C SER A 208 2.94 6.97 0.30
N ASP A 209 2.28 7.92 -0.35
CA ASP A 209 1.21 7.67 -1.33
C ASP A 209 1.70 7.81 -2.78
N GLU A 210 2.92 8.30 -2.99
CA GLU A 210 3.54 8.58 -4.29
C GLU A 210 2.77 9.64 -5.10
N ILE A 211 2.22 10.66 -4.42
CA ILE A 211 1.42 11.73 -5.02
C ILE A 211 2.12 13.08 -4.84
N GLY A 212 2.37 13.77 -5.94
CA GLY A 212 2.77 15.18 -5.93
C GLY A 212 1.56 16.10 -6.02
N VAL A 213 1.57 17.19 -5.26
CA VAL A 213 0.49 18.19 -5.26
C VAL A 213 1.08 19.56 -5.56
N GLU A 214 0.52 20.22 -6.56
CA GLU A 214 0.87 21.60 -6.93
C GLU A 214 -0.36 22.49 -6.81
N LEU A 215 -0.19 23.67 -6.22
CA LEU A 215 -1.27 24.63 -6.05
C LEU A 215 -1.07 25.84 -6.98
N LYS A 216 -2.18 26.40 -7.44
CA LYS A 216 -2.16 27.63 -8.22
C LYS A 216 -3.26 28.59 -7.80
N TYR A 217 -2.91 29.84 -7.53
CA TYR A 217 -3.89 30.89 -7.31
C TYR A 217 -4.01 31.80 -8.54
N VAL A 218 -5.22 31.91 -9.11
CA VAL A 218 -5.46 32.72 -10.30
C VAL A 218 -5.58 34.20 -9.93
N ARG A 219 -4.46 34.91 -10.08
CA ARG A 219 -4.40 36.37 -9.93
C ARG A 219 -4.97 37.11 -11.14
N GLU A 220 -5.28 38.39 -10.95
CA GLU A 220 -5.87 39.27 -11.98
C GLU A 220 -5.08 39.30 -13.30
N SER A 221 -3.75 39.24 -13.24
CA SER A 221 -2.88 39.26 -14.42
C SER A 221 -2.75 37.93 -15.15
N MET A 222 -3.39 36.86 -14.67
CA MET A 222 -3.26 35.51 -15.21
C MET A 222 -4.36 35.22 -16.23
N SER A 223 -3.96 34.99 -17.48
CA SER A 223 -4.87 34.57 -18.55
C SER A 223 -4.97 33.05 -18.66
N ASP A 224 -6.00 32.52 -19.32
CA ASP A 224 -6.12 31.09 -19.67
C ASP A 224 -4.83 30.55 -20.32
N ARG A 225 -4.22 31.35 -21.21
CA ARG A 225 -2.95 30.98 -21.88
C ARG A 225 -1.80 30.90 -20.89
N THR A 226 -1.67 31.90 -20.02
CA THR A 226 -0.59 31.98 -19.03
C THR A 226 -0.68 30.82 -18.06
N LEU A 227 -1.88 30.55 -17.52
CA LEU A 227 -2.13 29.42 -16.63
C LEU A 227 -1.82 28.08 -17.32
N GLY A 228 -2.35 27.87 -18.53
CA GLY A 228 -2.12 26.63 -19.27
C GLY A 228 -0.64 26.38 -19.59
N THR A 229 0.12 27.43 -19.93
CA THR A 229 1.57 27.32 -20.14
C THR A 229 2.30 26.93 -18.86
N GLN A 230 2.00 27.57 -17.72
CA GLN A 230 2.62 27.24 -16.44
C GLN A 230 2.33 25.79 -16.03
N LEU A 231 1.05 25.38 -16.05
CA LEU A 231 0.66 24.01 -15.71
C LEU A 231 1.36 22.98 -16.61
N LEU A 232 1.48 23.24 -17.91
CA LEU A 232 2.16 22.34 -18.83
C LEU A 232 3.67 22.22 -18.54
N GLU A 233 4.32 23.33 -18.19
CA GLU A 233 5.72 23.34 -17.76
C GLU A 233 5.92 22.53 -16.48
N ASP A 234 5.04 22.72 -15.50
CA ASP A 234 5.08 22.05 -14.20
C ASP A 234 4.78 20.54 -14.32
N ILE A 235 3.75 20.15 -15.09
CA ILE A 235 3.46 18.73 -15.42
C ILE A 235 4.70 18.07 -16.04
N ASN A 236 5.32 18.70 -17.03
CA ASN A 236 6.49 18.14 -17.71
C ASN A 236 7.69 18.00 -16.77
N ARG A 237 7.80 18.89 -15.80
CA ARG A 237 8.87 18.92 -14.80
C ARG A 237 8.67 17.84 -13.75
N TYR A 238 7.50 17.80 -13.13
CA TYR A 238 7.23 16.96 -11.97
C TYR A 238 6.96 15.51 -12.31
N ARG A 239 6.50 15.19 -13.52
CA ARG A 239 6.38 13.79 -13.97
C ARG A 239 7.71 13.05 -14.05
N ALA A 240 8.83 13.79 -14.00
CA ALA A 240 10.16 13.21 -13.96
C ALA A 240 10.60 12.80 -12.55
N HIS A 241 9.81 13.13 -11.52
CA HIS A 241 10.13 12.81 -10.15
C HIS A 241 9.99 11.29 -9.92
N PRO A 242 11.06 10.58 -9.48
CA PRO A 242 11.09 9.11 -9.45
C PRO A 242 10.10 8.49 -8.45
N SER A 243 9.73 9.25 -7.41
CA SER A 243 8.80 8.81 -6.36
C SER A 243 7.36 9.27 -6.58
N VAL A 244 7.02 9.84 -7.74
CA VAL A 244 5.67 10.35 -8.03
C VAL A 244 5.03 9.50 -9.12
N LYS A 245 3.87 8.91 -8.79
CA LYS A 245 3.00 8.16 -9.71
C LYS A 245 1.73 8.91 -10.07
N ALA A 246 1.33 9.89 -9.27
CA ALA A 246 0.22 10.77 -9.59
C ALA A 246 0.56 12.23 -9.27
N LEU A 247 0.12 13.15 -10.12
CA LEU A 247 0.20 14.59 -9.91
C LEU A 247 -1.20 15.17 -9.80
N VAL A 248 -1.43 15.99 -8.78
CA VAL A 248 -2.68 16.72 -8.57
C VAL A 248 -2.40 18.21 -8.57
N PHE A 249 -2.93 18.91 -9.55
CA PHE A 249 -2.90 20.36 -9.63
C PHE A 249 -4.24 20.90 -9.14
N LEU A 250 -4.24 21.65 -8.04
CA LEU A 250 -5.40 22.40 -7.60
C LEU A 250 -5.22 23.88 -7.93
N VAL A 251 -6.02 24.37 -8.87
CA VAL A 251 -6.10 25.77 -9.24
C VAL A 251 -7.31 26.40 -8.57
N TYR A 252 -7.10 27.47 -7.81
CA TYR A 252 -8.16 28.26 -7.20
C TYR A 252 -8.33 29.60 -7.95
N ASP A 253 -9.52 29.81 -8.49
CA ASP A 253 -9.95 30.96 -9.30
C ASP A 253 -11.21 31.61 -8.68
N PRO A 254 -11.06 32.28 -7.52
CA PRO A 254 -12.21 32.84 -6.79
C PRO A 254 -13.01 33.85 -7.61
N ASP A 255 -12.36 34.54 -8.54
CA ASP A 255 -12.94 35.58 -9.38
C ASP A 255 -13.43 35.07 -10.74
N ARG A 256 -13.35 33.75 -11.01
CA ARG A 256 -13.79 33.11 -12.27
C ARG A 256 -13.17 33.72 -13.52
N ARG A 257 -11.86 34.00 -13.47
CA ARG A 257 -11.09 34.62 -14.55
C ARG A 257 -10.85 33.65 -15.70
N ILE A 258 -10.72 32.36 -15.42
CA ILE A 258 -10.51 31.34 -16.43
C ILE A 258 -11.84 31.08 -17.15
N LYS A 259 -11.85 31.32 -18.47
CA LYS A 259 -13.09 31.32 -19.26
C LYS A 259 -13.62 29.93 -19.55
N LYS A 260 -12.71 28.98 -19.78
CA LYS A 260 -13.05 27.58 -20.14
C LYS A 260 -12.33 26.58 -19.25
N PRO A 261 -12.60 26.57 -17.93
CA PRO A 261 -11.90 25.71 -16.99
C PRO A 261 -12.08 24.22 -17.31
N GLU A 262 -13.28 23.81 -17.72
CA GLU A 262 -13.56 22.41 -18.06
C GLU A 262 -12.74 21.89 -19.25
N ALA A 263 -12.57 22.72 -20.28
CA ALA A 263 -11.75 22.37 -21.44
C ALA A 263 -10.28 22.23 -21.03
N MET A 264 -9.76 23.18 -20.26
CA MET A 264 -8.38 23.15 -19.77
C MET A 264 -8.11 21.94 -18.86
N MET A 265 -9.02 21.65 -17.91
CA MET A 265 -8.90 20.46 -17.05
C MET A 265 -8.86 19.19 -17.89
N LYS A 266 -9.74 19.07 -18.90
CA LYS A 266 -9.80 17.92 -19.79
C LYS A 266 -8.54 17.77 -20.66
N ASP A 267 -8.00 18.87 -21.15
CA ASP A 267 -6.84 18.86 -22.06
C ASP A 267 -5.53 18.55 -21.33
N LEU A 268 -5.42 18.95 -20.05
CA LEU A 268 -4.19 18.78 -19.25
C LEU A 268 -4.22 17.55 -18.32
N SER A 269 -5.39 17.01 -18.00
CA SER A 269 -5.50 15.78 -17.20
C SER A 269 -5.38 14.54 -18.07
N GLY A 270 -4.87 13.45 -17.50
CA GLY A 270 -4.76 12.17 -18.18
C GLY A 270 -3.55 11.37 -17.74
N SER A 271 -3.38 10.19 -18.34
CA SER A 271 -2.20 9.35 -18.13
C SER A 271 -1.08 9.77 -19.07
N HIS A 272 0.07 10.14 -18.51
CA HIS A 272 1.28 10.48 -19.24
C HIS A 272 2.39 9.47 -18.88
N ASN A 273 2.57 8.46 -19.72
CA ASN A 273 3.46 7.31 -19.44
C ASN A 273 3.04 6.59 -18.14
N GLU A 274 3.89 6.60 -17.11
CA GLU A 274 3.68 5.95 -15.82
C GLU A 274 3.08 6.90 -14.75
N CYS A 275 2.81 8.17 -15.10
CA CYS A 275 2.26 9.16 -14.17
C CYS A 275 0.82 9.53 -14.55
N GLU A 276 -0.10 9.47 -13.58
CA GLU A 276 -1.48 9.99 -13.72
C GLU A 276 -1.51 11.48 -13.37
N VAL A 277 -2.17 12.31 -14.16
CA VAL A 277 -2.25 13.77 -13.93
C VAL A 277 -3.71 14.18 -13.78
N HIS A 278 -4.00 14.93 -12.72
CA HIS A 278 -5.31 15.51 -12.45
C HIS A 278 -5.18 17.02 -12.28
N VAL A 279 -5.91 17.78 -13.10
CA VAL A 279 -6.03 19.22 -12.97
C VAL A 279 -7.46 19.55 -12.51
N LEU A 280 -7.57 20.27 -11.40
CA LEU A 280 -8.82 20.72 -10.82
C LEU A 280 -8.81 22.25 -10.76
N ILE A 281 -9.75 22.90 -11.43
CA ILE A 281 -9.97 24.35 -11.35
C ILE A 281 -11.25 24.59 -10.54
N LYS A 282 -11.13 25.34 -9.44
CA LYS A 282 -12.21 25.61 -8.48
C LYS A 282 -12.38 27.11 -8.26
N ASN A 283 -13.61 27.54 -8.02
CA ASN A 283 -13.97 28.94 -7.71
C ASN A 283 -14.39 29.06 -6.25
#